data_AF-A0A1A7C4V0-F1
#
_entry.id   AF-A0A1A7C4V0-F1
#
_cell.length_a   1.000
_cell.length_b   1.000
_cell.length_c   1.000
_cell.angle_alpha   90.00
_cell.angle_beta   90.00
_cell.angle_gamma   90.00
#
_symmetry.space_group_name_H-M   'P 1'
#
loop_
_entity.id
_entity.type
_entity.pdbx_description
1 polymer ?
#
loop_
_entity_poly.entity_id
_entity_poly.type
_entity_poly.pdbx_seq_one_letter_code
_entity_poly.pdbx_strand_id
1 'polypeptide(L)'
;MTAYPFDFSGTGFNKFAELYKVPAAFLAIGFTLVGLCAANHRSEQTKRQIERTSLQITLSNDQIALTKKQNIFSNHYKHREEFEKFLKRLHDNEVTYLENRKKFFASNKLFSGLEKSALIGPHMDIDRYRDIYADIYPNSKAGDFDCSPIYQERLNSFIFKIFEIHSEILTKNSILLSQNMIKIHEATASFKDINHINIPHETTSRVTISSKKIDIPSSNFKFLFIEAFEAALLIIKILSFDIDYKKPKEFQQLSDLNNPNALPNMDTEEYDELSSLFKEKGITPENLFQ
;
A
#
# COMPACT_ATOMS: atom_id res chain seq x y z
N MET A 1 58.39 -38.65 -64.29
CA MET A 1 57.71 -38.66 -62.97
C MET A 1 58.05 -39.97 -62.28
N THR A 2 59.10 -39.97 -61.46
CA THR A 2 59.47 -41.14 -60.65
C THR A 2 58.52 -41.21 -59.46
N ALA A 3 57.60 -42.17 -59.48
CA ALA A 3 56.80 -42.49 -58.31
C ALA A 3 57.75 -42.96 -57.21
N TYR A 4 57.90 -42.16 -56.16
CA TYR A 4 58.56 -42.63 -54.94
C TYR A 4 57.70 -43.79 -54.41
N PRO A 5 58.23 -45.02 -54.29
CA PRO A 5 57.46 -46.11 -53.70
C PRO A 5 57.15 -45.73 -52.25
N PHE A 6 55.90 -45.89 -51.84
CA PHE A 6 55.50 -45.70 -50.44
C PHE A 6 56.24 -46.74 -49.58
N ASP A 7 57.28 -46.29 -48.89
CA ASP A 7 58.06 -47.11 -47.96
C ASP A 7 57.49 -46.95 -46.55
N PHE A 8 56.76 -47.96 -46.08
CA PHE A 8 56.18 -48.02 -44.74
C PHE A 8 57.17 -48.49 -43.67
N SER A 9 58.46 -48.65 -44.00
CA SER A 9 59.50 -48.92 -43.00
C SER A 9 59.80 -47.69 -42.14
N GLY A 10 60.44 -47.90 -40.99
CA GLY A 10 60.84 -46.80 -40.09
C GLY A 10 61.76 -45.77 -40.77
N THR A 11 62.57 -46.20 -41.75
CA THR A 11 63.44 -45.31 -42.53
C THR A 11 62.66 -44.46 -43.53
N GLY A 12 61.62 -45.03 -44.15
CA GLY A 12 60.69 -44.31 -45.03
C GLY A 12 59.90 -43.25 -44.28
N PHE A 13 59.42 -43.56 -43.07
CA PHE A 13 58.72 -42.62 -42.20
C PHE A 13 59.60 -41.44 -41.76
N ASN A 14 60.87 -41.68 -41.42
CA ASN A 14 61.81 -40.61 -41.06
C ASN A 14 62.08 -39.63 -42.21
N LYS A 15 62.26 -40.13 -43.44
CA LYS A 15 62.43 -39.27 -44.63
C LYS A 15 61.17 -38.49 -44.96
N PHE A 16 59.99 -39.10 -44.78
CA PHE A 16 58.71 -38.42 -44.90
C PHE A 16 58.57 -37.29 -43.86
N ALA A 17 58.85 -37.56 -42.58
CA ALA A 17 58.81 -36.55 -41.53
C ALA A 17 59.79 -35.39 -41.77
N GLU A 18 60.98 -35.68 -42.30
CA GLU A 18 61.98 -34.67 -42.66
C GLU A 18 61.52 -33.77 -43.82
N LEU A 19 60.93 -34.37 -44.87
CA LEU A 19 60.41 -33.65 -46.05
C LEU A 19 59.20 -32.75 -45.69
N TYR A 20 58.33 -33.19 -44.77
CA TYR A 20 57.13 -32.45 -44.38
C TYR A 20 57.34 -31.49 -43.20
N LYS A 21 58.54 -31.43 -42.60
CA LYS A 21 58.83 -30.58 -41.44
C LYS A 21 58.54 -29.09 -41.67
N VAL A 22 58.90 -28.57 -42.85
CA VAL A 22 58.70 -27.15 -43.20
C VAL A 22 57.22 -26.85 -43.50
N PRO A 23 56.51 -27.59 -44.37
CA PRO A 23 55.06 -27.43 -44.53
C PRO A 23 54.26 -27.58 -43.22
N ALA A 24 54.64 -28.53 -42.36
CA ALA A 24 53.99 -28.74 -41.06
C ALA A 24 54.17 -27.53 -40.11
N ALA A 25 55.35 -26.89 -40.12
CA ALA A 25 55.59 -25.67 -39.34
C ALA A 25 54.73 -24.49 -39.82
N PHE A 26 54.59 -24.31 -41.15
CA PHE A 26 53.68 -23.29 -41.71
C PHE A 26 52.22 -23.56 -41.35
N LEU A 27 51.78 -24.82 -41.40
CA LEU A 27 50.44 -25.21 -40.95
C LEU A 27 50.23 -24.93 -39.47
N ALA A 28 51.21 -25.24 -38.61
CA ALA A 28 51.13 -24.97 -37.18
C ALA A 28 50.95 -23.47 -36.88
N ILE A 29 51.73 -22.59 -37.55
CA ILE A 29 51.56 -21.14 -37.44
C ILE A 29 50.17 -20.71 -37.94
N GLY A 30 49.70 -21.28 -39.06
CA GLY A 30 48.37 -21.04 -39.60
C GLY A 30 47.27 -21.37 -38.59
N PHE A 31 47.35 -22.53 -37.93
CA PHE A 31 46.41 -22.93 -36.88
C PHE A 31 46.46 -21.99 -35.67
N THR A 32 47.65 -21.53 -35.25
CA THR A 32 47.78 -20.55 -34.16
C THR A 32 47.13 -19.21 -34.51
N LEU A 33 47.32 -18.71 -35.73
CA LEU A 33 46.71 -17.45 -36.18
C LEU A 33 45.19 -17.55 -36.28
N VAL A 34 44.67 -18.65 -36.83
CA VAL A 34 43.22 -18.91 -36.87
C VAL A 34 42.64 -19.01 -35.47
N GLY A 35 43.33 -19.69 -34.54
CA GLY A 35 42.94 -19.78 -33.14
C GLY A 35 42.87 -18.40 -32.47
N LEU A 36 43.85 -17.53 -32.73
CA LEU A 36 43.89 -16.16 -32.21
C LEU A 36 42.72 -15.31 -32.77
N CYS A 37 42.46 -15.39 -34.08
CA CYS A 37 41.32 -14.72 -34.71
C CYS A 37 39.98 -15.21 -34.16
N ALA A 38 39.82 -16.53 -33.97
CA ALA A 38 38.61 -17.11 -33.41
C ALA A 38 38.40 -16.70 -31.94
N ALA A 39 39.46 -16.66 -31.13
CA ALA A 39 39.42 -16.19 -29.75
C ALA A 39 39.02 -14.70 -29.67
N ASN A 40 39.60 -13.85 -30.52
CA ASN A 40 39.25 -12.43 -30.58
C ASN A 40 37.79 -12.20 -30.99
N HIS A 41 37.30 -12.93 -32.01
CA HIS A 41 35.90 -12.85 -32.44
C HIS A 41 34.92 -13.27 -31.33
N ARG A 42 35.22 -14.36 -30.60
CA ARG A 42 34.42 -14.76 -29.43
C ARG A 42 34.44 -13.70 -28.33
N SER A 43 35.58 -13.05 -28.08
CA SER A 43 35.68 -11.96 -27.10
C SER A 43 34.80 -10.77 -27.46
N GLU A 44 34.82 -10.33 -28.72
CA GLU A 44 33.95 -9.26 -29.23
C GLU A 44 32.45 -9.64 -29.17
N GLN A 45 32.10 -10.90 -29.44
CA GLN A 45 30.73 -11.39 -29.28
C GLN A 45 30.29 -11.34 -27.82
N THR A 46 31.10 -11.86 -26.90
CA THR A 46 30.81 -11.84 -25.46
C THR A 46 30.66 -10.40 -24.96
N LYS A 47 31.53 -9.49 -25.41
CA LYS A 47 31.43 -8.06 -25.08
C LYS A 47 30.09 -7.47 -25.50
N ARG A 48 29.67 -7.68 -26.75
CA ARG A 48 28.37 -7.20 -27.25
C ARG A 48 27.18 -7.83 -26.51
N GLN A 49 27.29 -9.09 -26.13
CA GLN A 49 26.26 -9.77 -25.35
C GLN A 49 26.11 -9.13 -23.96
N ILE A 50 27.23 -8.90 -23.27
CA ILE A 50 27.23 -8.22 -21.97
C ILE A 50 26.64 -6.82 -22.09
N GLU A 51 27.03 -6.04 -23.10
CA GLU A 51 26.50 -4.69 -23.34
C GLU A 51 24.97 -4.70 -23.54
N ARG A 52 24.45 -5.64 -24.34
CA ARG A 52 22.99 -5.80 -24.55
C ARG A 52 22.28 -6.20 -23.27
N THR A 53 22.83 -7.13 -22.52
CA THR A 53 22.27 -7.56 -21.23
C THR A 53 22.26 -6.40 -20.22
N SER A 54 23.34 -5.63 -20.11
CA SER A 54 23.39 -4.46 -19.24
C SER A 54 22.35 -3.41 -19.62
N LEU A 55 22.19 -3.14 -20.91
CA LEU A 55 21.15 -2.23 -21.41
C LEU A 55 19.75 -2.73 -21.05
N GLN A 56 19.48 -4.03 -21.24
CA GLN A 56 18.20 -4.64 -20.91
C GLN A 56 17.90 -4.56 -19.41
N ILE A 57 18.90 -4.76 -18.55
CA ILE A 57 18.76 -4.57 -17.09
C ILE A 57 18.40 -3.12 -16.76
N THR A 58 19.08 -2.15 -17.37
CA THR A 58 18.76 -0.72 -17.15
C THR A 58 17.34 -0.38 -17.59
N LEU A 59 16.94 -0.77 -18.80
CA LEU A 59 15.59 -0.52 -19.32
C LEU A 59 14.51 -1.20 -18.48
N SER A 60 14.75 -2.43 -18.03
CA SER A 60 13.86 -3.16 -17.14
C SER A 60 13.68 -2.44 -15.80
N ASN A 61 14.78 -2.01 -15.17
CA ASN A 61 14.74 -1.26 -13.92
C ASN A 61 13.96 0.05 -14.05
N ASP A 62 14.13 0.77 -15.17
CA ASP A 62 13.39 1.99 -15.47
C ASP A 62 11.89 1.72 -15.64
N GLN A 63 11.53 0.64 -16.34
CA GLN A 63 10.14 0.23 -16.52
C GLN A 63 9.49 -0.15 -15.18
N ILE A 64 10.19 -0.87 -14.31
CA ILE A 64 9.73 -1.21 -12.96
C ILE A 64 9.49 0.06 -12.14
N ALA A 65 10.42 1.01 -12.19
CA ALA A 65 10.29 2.28 -11.47
C ALA A 65 9.08 3.11 -11.95
N LEU A 66 8.85 3.17 -13.25
CA LEU A 66 7.69 3.86 -13.84
C LEU A 66 6.38 3.17 -13.45
N THR A 67 6.33 1.84 -13.56
CA THR A 67 5.16 1.04 -13.22
C THR A 67 4.81 1.19 -11.74
N LYS A 68 5.81 1.17 -10.86
CA LYS A 68 5.63 1.39 -9.42
C LYS A 68 5.01 2.77 -9.14
N LYS A 69 5.50 3.82 -9.78
CA LYS A 69 4.94 5.18 -9.63
C LYS A 69 3.49 5.25 -10.12
N GLN A 70 3.19 4.66 -11.26
CA GLN A 70 1.81 4.60 -11.79
C GLN A 70 0.88 3.81 -10.87
N ASN A 71 1.34 2.69 -10.32
CA ASN A 71 0.58 1.87 -9.40
C ASN A 71 0.28 2.62 -8.09
N ILE A 72 1.30 3.24 -7.47
CA ILE A 72 1.12 4.06 -6.27
C ILE A 72 0.11 5.18 -6.52
N PHE A 73 0.23 5.88 -7.65
CA PHE A 73 -0.71 6.92 -8.05
C PHE A 73 -2.13 6.37 -8.16
N SER A 74 -2.34 5.33 -8.99
CA SER A 74 -3.66 4.73 -9.21
C SER A 74 -4.30 4.25 -7.90
N ASN A 75 -3.53 3.57 -7.04
CA ASN A 75 -3.98 3.13 -5.73
C ASN A 75 -4.42 4.29 -4.85
N HIS A 76 -3.65 5.38 -4.80
CA HIS A 76 -3.98 6.54 -3.99
C HIS A 76 -5.35 7.11 -4.34
N TYR A 77 -5.63 7.30 -5.64
CA TYR A 77 -6.93 7.83 -6.08
C TYR A 77 -8.07 6.86 -5.82
N LYS A 78 -7.87 5.56 -6.09
CA LYS A 78 -8.91 4.55 -5.88
C LYS A 78 -9.24 4.36 -4.40
N HIS A 79 -8.24 4.30 -3.54
CA HIS A 79 -8.45 4.21 -2.09
C HIS A 79 -9.24 5.41 -1.56
N ARG A 80 -8.87 6.63 -1.99
CA ARG A 80 -9.59 7.85 -1.65
C ARG A 80 -11.03 7.87 -2.17
N GLU A 81 -11.26 7.40 -3.40
CA GLU A 81 -12.60 7.31 -3.98
C GLU A 81 -13.49 6.31 -3.21
N GLU A 82 -12.95 5.15 -2.87
CA GLU A 82 -13.67 4.15 -2.06
C GLU A 82 -13.96 4.66 -0.65
N PHE A 83 -13.04 5.43 -0.06
CA PHE A 83 -13.25 6.11 1.22
C PHE A 83 -14.38 7.14 1.13
N GLU A 84 -14.41 7.97 0.07
CA GLU A 84 -15.49 8.93 -0.18
C GLU A 84 -16.86 8.24 -0.30
N LYS A 85 -16.93 7.16 -1.10
CA LYS A 85 -18.14 6.33 -1.23
C LYS A 85 -18.55 5.71 0.10
N PHE A 86 -17.60 5.27 0.91
CA PHE A 86 -17.86 4.71 2.23
C PHE A 86 -18.46 5.76 3.17
N LEU A 87 -17.87 6.95 3.26
CA LEU A 87 -18.41 8.05 4.06
C LEU A 87 -19.81 8.47 3.63
N LYS A 88 -20.07 8.54 2.33
CA LYS A 88 -21.41 8.84 1.80
C LYS A 88 -22.43 7.78 2.22
N ARG A 89 -22.09 6.48 2.14
CA ARG A 89 -22.96 5.40 2.61
C ARG A 89 -23.23 5.47 4.11
N LEU A 90 -22.21 5.79 4.91
CA LEU A 90 -22.39 5.99 6.35
C LEU A 90 -23.37 7.13 6.62
N HIS A 91 -23.21 8.27 5.94
CA HIS A 91 -24.11 9.41 6.08
C HIS A 91 -25.55 9.08 5.66
N ASP A 92 -25.76 8.48 4.49
CA ASP A 92 -27.09 8.12 3.98
C ASP A 92 -27.81 7.15 4.93
N ASN A 93 -27.08 6.19 5.51
CA ASN A 93 -27.60 5.27 6.51
C ASN A 93 -27.99 5.99 7.82
N GLU A 94 -27.17 6.95 8.26
CA GLU A 94 -27.47 7.75 9.44
C GLU A 94 -28.69 8.65 9.23
N VAL A 95 -28.78 9.34 8.09
CA VAL A 95 -29.96 10.14 7.72
C VAL A 95 -31.23 9.28 7.73
N THR A 96 -31.18 8.12 7.09
CA THR A 96 -32.32 7.17 7.03
C THR A 96 -32.72 6.68 8.44
N TYR A 97 -31.74 6.34 9.28
CA TYR A 97 -31.99 5.94 10.66
C TYR A 97 -32.65 7.05 11.47
N LEU A 98 -32.16 8.29 11.35
CA LEU A 98 -32.70 9.45 12.05
C LEU A 98 -34.12 9.79 11.59
N GLU A 99 -34.43 9.69 10.30
CA GLU A 99 -35.80 9.87 9.79
C GLU A 99 -36.77 8.83 10.34
N ASN A 100 -36.38 7.56 10.34
CA ASN A 100 -37.19 6.48 10.89
C ASN A 100 -37.42 6.64 12.39
N ARG A 101 -36.37 7.06 13.11
CA ARG A 101 -36.43 7.39 14.52
C ARG A 101 -37.41 8.55 14.77
N LYS A 102 -37.31 9.67 14.02
CA LYS A 102 -38.25 10.80 14.10
C LYS A 102 -39.70 10.36 13.88
N LYS A 103 -39.96 9.55 12.85
CA LYS A 103 -41.31 8.99 12.56
C LYS A 103 -41.83 8.14 13.71
N PHE A 104 -41.00 7.24 14.25
CA PHE A 104 -41.37 6.39 15.39
C PHE A 104 -41.75 7.23 16.62
N PHE A 105 -40.93 8.22 16.99
CA PHE A 105 -41.19 9.08 18.14
C PHE A 105 -42.41 10.00 17.95
N ALA A 106 -42.61 10.53 16.73
CA ALA A 106 -43.79 11.33 16.41
C ALA A 106 -45.11 10.51 16.47
N SER A 107 -45.04 9.21 16.14
CA SER A 107 -46.21 8.31 16.16
C SER A 107 -46.57 7.78 17.54
N ASN A 108 -45.67 7.88 18.53
CA ASN A 108 -45.85 7.29 19.85
C ASN A 108 -46.17 8.35 20.92
N LYS A 109 -47.44 8.38 21.38
CA LYS A 109 -47.93 9.32 22.42
C LYS A 109 -47.11 9.30 23.71
N LEU A 110 -46.54 8.14 24.06
CA LEU A 110 -45.71 7.89 25.25
C LEU A 110 -44.38 8.66 25.25
N PHE A 111 -43.88 9.05 24.07
CA PHE A 111 -42.57 9.72 23.92
C PHE A 111 -42.70 11.13 23.35
N SER A 112 -43.92 11.69 23.31
CA SER A 112 -44.22 13.03 22.81
C SER A 112 -43.51 14.17 23.56
N GLY A 113 -42.85 13.88 24.69
CA GLY A 113 -42.04 14.80 25.49
C GLY A 113 -40.52 14.60 25.40
N LEU A 114 -40.00 13.67 24.57
CA LEU A 114 -38.55 13.62 24.32
C LEU A 114 -38.13 14.82 23.48
N GLU A 115 -37.13 15.58 23.96
CA GLU A 115 -36.60 16.74 23.26
C GLU A 115 -36.13 16.36 21.86
N LYS A 116 -36.49 17.18 20.87
CA LYS A 116 -36.11 16.98 19.46
C LYS A 116 -34.60 16.99 19.24
N SER A 117 -33.82 17.58 20.15
CA SER A 117 -32.36 17.51 20.16
C SER A 117 -31.84 16.07 20.21
N ALA A 118 -32.56 15.14 20.83
CA ALA A 118 -32.20 13.73 20.83
C ALA A 118 -32.33 13.09 19.43
N LEU A 119 -33.10 13.68 18.50
CA LEU A 119 -33.46 13.07 17.22
C LEU A 119 -32.50 13.39 16.06
N ILE A 120 -31.43 14.14 16.30
CA ILE A 120 -30.42 14.46 15.29
C ILE A 120 -29.08 13.92 15.77
N GLY A 121 -28.63 12.81 15.19
CA GLY A 121 -27.34 12.22 15.51
C GLY A 121 -26.18 13.04 14.92
N PRO A 122 -24.94 12.77 15.36
CA PRO A 122 -23.77 13.36 14.72
C PRO A 122 -23.74 12.98 13.25
N HIS A 123 -23.33 13.92 12.41
CA HIS A 123 -23.00 13.65 11.02
C HIS A 123 -21.65 14.28 10.73
N MET A 124 -20.87 13.60 9.88
CA MET A 124 -19.64 14.17 9.36
C MET A 124 -19.97 15.21 8.29
N ASP A 125 -19.17 16.27 8.23
CA ASP A 125 -19.15 17.15 7.07
C ASP A 125 -18.50 16.42 5.87
N ILE A 126 -19.33 15.80 5.02
CA ILE A 126 -18.87 15.04 3.86
C ILE A 126 -18.08 15.91 2.89
N ASP A 127 -18.34 17.22 2.82
CA ASP A 127 -17.61 18.12 1.94
C ASP A 127 -16.13 18.22 2.33
N ARG A 128 -15.81 17.87 3.59
CA ARG A 128 -14.43 17.82 4.13
C ARG A 128 -13.80 16.43 4.13
N TYR A 129 -14.37 15.47 3.39
CA TYR A 129 -13.83 14.10 3.32
C TYR A 129 -12.34 14.03 2.97
N ARG A 130 -11.83 14.99 2.18
CA ARG A 130 -10.41 15.05 1.79
C ARG A 130 -9.49 15.39 2.95
N ASP A 131 -9.93 16.30 3.82
CA ASP A 131 -9.17 16.71 5.01
C ASP A 131 -9.11 15.51 5.97
N ILE A 132 -10.25 14.86 6.19
CA ILE A 132 -10.38 13.66 7.05
C ILE A 132 -9.52 12.52 6.50
N TYR A 133 -9.58 12.28 5.19
CA TYR A 133 -8.74 11.27 4.53
C TYR A 133 -7.25 11.56 4.69
N ALA A 134 -6.82 12.83 4.57
CA ALA A 134 -5.43 13.21 4.73
C ALA A 134 -4.94 13.06 6.19
N ASP A 135 -5.83 13.29 7.16
CA ASP A 135 -5.54 13.11 8.58
C ASP A 135 -5.43 11.63 8.97
N ILE A 136 -6.30 10.77 8.42
CA ILE A 136 -6.29 9.32 8.67
C ILE A 136 -5.15 8.64 7.89
N TYR A 137 -4.93 9.01 6.62
CA TYR A 137 -3.96 8.38 5.72
C TYR A 137 -2.94 9.37 5.14
N PRO A 138 -2.08 9.97 6.00
CA PRO A 138 -1.17 11.05 5.59
C PRO A 138 -0.14 10.60 4.54
N ASN A 139 0.23 9.32 4.56
CA ASN A 139 1.25 8.74 3.67
C ASN A 139 0.67 8.06 2.42
N SER A 140 -0.65 8.16 2.19
CA SER A 140 -1.31 7.47 1.07
C SER A 140 -0.76 7.82 -0.31
N LYS A 141 -0.17 9.02 -0.48
CA LYS A 141 0.51 9.42 -1.73
C LYS A 141 1.79 8.64 -2.00
N ALA A 142 2.40 8.08 -0.97
CA ALA A 142 3.56 7.19 -1.06
C ALA A 142 3.15 5.71 -1.22
N GLY A 143 1.84 5.41 -1.21
CA GLY A 143 1.30 4.04 -1.29
C GLY A 143 1.16 3.34 0.06
N ASP A 144 1.37 4.06 1.15
CA ASP A 144 1.12 3.62 2.52
C ASP A 144 -0.31 4.01 2.92
N PHE A 145 -1.17 3.01 3.06
CA PHE A 145 -2.58 3.17 3.38
C PHE A 145 -2.89 2.84 4.84
N ASP A 146 -1.88 2.78 5.70
CA ASP A 146 -2.09 2.53 7.11
C ASP A 146 -2.66 3.77 7.81
N CYS A 147 -3.59 3.53 8.73
CA CYS A 147 -4.16 4.57 9.57
C CYS A 147 -3.08 5.19 10.47
N SER A 148 -3.07 6.53 10.53
CA SER A 148 -2.10 7.31 11.31
C SER A 148 -2.18 6.98 12.80
N PRO A 149 -1.04 6.61 13.45
CA PRO A 149 -0.99 6.40 14.89
C PRO A 149 -1.45 7.63 15.69
N ILE A 150 -1.14 8.82 15.18
CA ILE A 150 -1.56 10.10 15.79
C ILE A 150 -3.09 10.20 15.84
N TYR A 151 -3.77 9.73 14.80
CA TYR A 151 -5.24 9.77 14.75
C TYR A 151 -5.87 8.79 15.76
N GLN A 152 -5.28 7.60 15.91
CA GLN A 152 -5.69 6.63 16.93
C GLN A 152 -5.43 7.14 18.36
N GLU A 153 -4.27 7.77 18.60
CA GLU A 153 -3.93 8.40 19.87
C GLU A 153 -4.92 9.51 20.24
N ARG A 154 -5.35 10.33 19.27
CA ARG A 154 -6.39 11.36 19.49
C ARG A 154 -7.71 10.74 19.97
N LEU A 155 -8.18 9.68 19.30
CA LEU A 155 -9.40 8.97 19.70
C LEU A 155 -9.26 8.39 21.11
N ASN A 156 -8.16 7.70 21.39
CA ASN A 156 -7.90 7.11 22.70
C ASN A 156 -7.82 8.19 23.79
N SER A 157 -7.11 9.28 23.55
CA SER A 157 -7.00 10.41 24.48
C SER A 157 -8.36 11.01 24.80
N PHE A 158 -9.22 11.18 23.79
CA PHE A 158 -10.60 11.64 23.99
C PHE A 158 -11.40 10.66 24.86
N ILE A 159 -11.40 9.37 24.52
CA ILE A 159 -12.10 8.32 25.27
C ILE A 159 -11.63 8.30 26.74
N PHE A 160 -10.33 8.28 26.97
CA PHE A 160 -9.76 8.29 28.32
C PHE A 160 -10.16 9.54 29.10
N LYS A 161 -10.15 10.71 28.47
CA LYS A 161 -10.59 11.96 29.10
C LYS A 161 -12.07 11.91 29.52
N ILE A 162 -12.94 11.35 28.68
CA ILE A 162 -14.36 11.15 29.03
C ILE A 162 -14.51 10.16 30.20
N PHE A 163 -13.77 9.06 30.20
CA PHE A 163 -13.77 8.08 31.31
C PHE A 163 -13.26 8.67 32.63
N GLU A 164 -12.21 9.48 32.59
CA GLU A 164 -11.68 10.18 33.75
C GLU A 164 -12.75 11.09 34.37
N ILE A 165 -13.39 11.93 33.54
CA ILE A 165 -14.45 12.83 34.02
C ILE A 165 -15.65 12.04 34.56
N HIS A 166 -16.03 10.94 33.89
CA HIS A 166 -17.10 10.06 34.39
C HIS A 166 -16.77 9.49 35.78
N SER A 167 -15.53 9.06 35.98
CA SER A 167 -15.06 8.51 37.27
C SER A 167 -15.03 9.58 38.37
N GLU A 168 -14.66 10.82 38.04
CA GLU A 168 -14.74 11.96 38.97
C GLU A 168 -16.18 12.26 39.41
N ILE A 169 -17.17 12.12 38.51
CA ILE A 169 -18.59 12.31 38.84
C ILE A 169 -19.08 11.23 39.81
N LEU A 170 -18.69 9.97 39.60
CA LEU A 170 -19.12 8.86 40.45
C LEU A 170 -18.56 8.93 41.88
N THR A 171 -17.44 9.65 42.08
CA THR A 171 -16.68 9.64 43.33
C THR A 171 -16.81 10.91 44.18
N LYS A 172 -17.37 12.02 43.66
CA LYS A 172 -17.36 13.34 44.34
C LYS A 172 -18.73 14.01 44.48
N ASN A 173 -18.82 14.88 45.49
CA ASN A 173 -20.01 15.62 45.93
C ASN A 173 -20.54 16.61 44.86
N SER A 174 -21.84 16.93 44.90
CA SER A 174 -22.64 17.60 43.85
C SER A 174 -22.11 18.95 43.33
N ILE A 175 -21.25 19.63 44.07
CA ILE A 175 -20.64 20.92 43.71
C ILE A 175 -19.69 20.80 42.50
N LEU A 176 -19.06 19.65 42.29
CA LEU A 176 -18.21 19.39 41.12
C LEU A 176 -18.99 19.06 39.83
N LEU A 177 -20.30 18.80 39.92
CA LEU A 177 -21.09 18.37 38.77
C LEU A 177 -21.07 19.42 37.65
N SER A 178 -21.22 20.70 38.01
CA SER A 178 -21.18 21.81 37.06
C SER A 178 -19.83 21.93 36.35
N GLN A 179 -18.72 21.80 37.09
CA GLN A 179 -17.37 21.83 36.53
C GLN A 179 -17.11 20.65 35.59
N ASN A 180 -17.58 19.45 35.96
CA ASN A 180 -17.43 18.25 35.14
C ASN A 180 -18.26 18.33 33.85
N MET A 181 -19.43 18.97 33.89
CA MET A 181 -20.20 19.27 32.67
C MET A 181 -19.44 20.19 31.70
N ILE A 182 -18.74 21.20 32.21
CA ILE A 182 -17.85 22.04 31.38
C ILE A 182 -16.78 21.18 30.72
N LYS A 183 -16.09 20.35 31.51
CA LYS A 183 -14.99 19.50 31.01
C LYS A 183 -15.45 18.56 29.89
N ILE A 184 -16.62 17.92 30.03
CA ILE A 184 -17.19 17.03 29.00
C ILE A 184 -17.50 17.83 27.74
N HIS A 185 -18.17 18.97 27.88
CA HIS A 185 -18.52 19.82 26.75
C HIS A 185 -17.29 20.30 25.99
N GLU A 186 -16.28 20.81 26.70
CA GLU A 186 -15.03 21.29 26.09
C GLU A 186 -14.25 20.17 25.41
N ALA A 187 -14.14 18.99 26.06
CA ALA A 187 -13.50 17.83 25.45
C ALA A 187 -14.22 17.38 24.17
N THR A 188 -15.56 17.34 24.21
CA THR A 188 -16.38 16.92 23.07
C THR A 188 -16.35 17.95 21.95
N ALA A 189 -16.46 19.24 22.25
CA ALA A 189 -16.36 20.31 21.26
C ALA A 189 -14.99 20.29 20.56
N SER A 190 -13.90 20.23 21.33
CA SER A 190 -12.56 20.14 20.77
C SER A 190 -12.39 18.88 19.90
N PHE A 191 -12.92 17.74 20.34
CA PHE A 191 -12.84 16.49 19.56
C PHE A 191 -13.64 16.61 18.24
N LYS A 192 -14.85 17.17 18.27
CA LYS A 192 -15.66 17.38 17.08
C LYS A 192 -15.02 18.32 16.09
N ASP A 193 -14.48 19.44 16.56
CA ASP A 193 -13.83 20.45 15.71
C ASP A 193 -12.63 19.86 14.96
N ILE A 194 -11.79 19.10 15.68
CA ILE A 194 -10.63 18.41 15.11
C ILE A 194 -11.05 17.37 14.06
N ASN A 195 -12.13 16.64 14.30
CA ASN A 195 -12.59 15.56 13.43
C ASN A 195 -13.68 15.97 12.42
N HIS A 196 -13.97 17.27 12.31
CA HIS A 196 -14.99 17.82 11.41
C HIS A 196 -16.37 17.15 11.57
N ILE A 197 -16.74 16.86 12.81
CA ILE A 197 -18.04 16.28 13.18
C ILE A 197 -19.00 17.41 13.49
N ASN A 198 -20.18 17.40 12.86
CA ASN A 198 -21.23 18.34 13.14
C ASN A 198 -22.41 17.64 13.85
N ILE A 199 -22.89 18.25 14.94
CA ILE A 199 -24.03 17.72 15.71
C ILE A 199 -25.04 18.85 15.80
N PRO A 200 -26.15 18.80 15.03
CA PRO A 200 -27.17 19.82 15.06
C PRO A 200 -27.90 19.79 16.40
N HIS A 201 -27.90 20.93 17.08
CA HIS A 201 -28.68 21.13 18.30
C HIS A 201 -29.87 22.03 17.99
N GLU A 202 -31.10 21.54 18.11
CA GLU A 202 -32.31 22.36 17.91
C GLU A 202 -32.55 23.35 19.07
N THR A 203 -32.11 23.00 20.28
CA THR A 203 -32.29 23.81 21.50
C THR A 203 -31.05 23.75 22.38
N THR A 204 -30.32 24.85 22.43
CA THR A 204 -29.22 25.05 23.38
C THR A 204 -29.68 25.93 24.53
N SER A 205 -29.47 25.47 25.75
CA SER A 205 -29.67 26.27 26.95
C SER A 205 -28.35 26.92 27.34
N ARG A 206 -28.35 28.25 27.47
CA ARG A 206 -27.18 28.98 27.92
C ARG A 206 -27.04 28.85 29.43
N VAL A 207 -26.11 28.04 29.88
CA VAL A 207 -25.78 27.89 31.30
C VAL A 207 -24.58 28.76 31.61
N THR A 208 -24.69 29.58 32.66
CA THR A 208 -23.55 30.35 33.18
C THR A 208 -22.94 29.56 34.33
N ILE A 209 -21.73 29.05 34.15
CA ILE A 209 -20.99 28.31 35.17
C ILE A 209 -19.66 29.04 35.39
N SER A 210 -19.38 29.45 36.63
CA SER A 210 -18.11 30.11 37.00
C SER A 210 -17.72 31.27 36.08
N SER A 211 -18.68 32.16 35.76
CA SER A 211 -18.50 33.32 34.87
C SER A 211 -18.33 33.00 33.38
N LYS A 212 -18.31 31.73 32.99
CA LYS A 212 -18.28 31.28 31.58
C LYS A 212 -19.69 30.91 31.13
N LYS A 213 -20.12 31.45 29.99
CA LYS A 213 -21.41 31.11 29.36
C LYS A 213 -21.17 29.94 28.40
N ILE A 214 -21.88 28.84 28.61
CA ILE A 214 -21.77 27.65 27.79
C ILE A 214 -23.17 27.32 27.27
N ASP A 215 -23.28 27.13 25.97
CA ASP A 215 -24.51 26.70 25.33
C ASP A 215 -24.55 25.16 25.42
N ILE A 216 -25.28 24.66 26.41
CA ILE A 216 -25.43 23.22 26.68
C ILE A 216 -26.69 22.73 25.97
N PRO A 217 -26.59 21.73 25.10
CA PRO A 217 -27.76 21.09 24.52
C PRO A 217 -28.68 20.60 25.63
N SER A 218 -29.94 21.04 25.65
CA SER A 218 -31.00 20.48 26.52
C SER A 218 -30.78 20.55 28.05
N SER A 219 -29.80 21.31 28.57
CA SER A 219 -29.49 21.45 30.01
C SER A 219 -29.27 20.15 30.82
N ASN A 220 -29.22 18.97 30.19
CA ASN A 220 -29.23 17.69 30.87
C ASN A 220 -27.93 16.92 30.60
N PHE A 221 -27.22 16.58 31.69
CA PHE A 221 -25.90 15.95 31.69
C PHE A 221 -25.85 14.64 30.90
N LYS A 222 -26.96 13.89 30.85
CA LYS A 222 -27.05 12.63 30.11
C LYS A 222 -26.81 12.85 28.62
N PHE A 223 -27.26 13.98 28.07
CA PHE A 223 -27.07 14.28 26.66
C PHE A 223 -25.63 14.63 26.31
N LEU A 224 -24.87 15.23 27.23
CA LEU A 224 -23.44 15.50 27.00
C LEU A 224 -22.63 14.20 26.86
N PHE A 225 -22.95 13.18 27.66
CA PHE A 225 -22.33 11.86 27.54
C PHE A 225 -22.76 11.12 26.28
N ILE A 226 -24.05 11.20 25.92
CA ILE A 226 -24.55 10.63 24.67
C ILE A 226 -23.84 11.29 23.48
N GLU A 227 -23.72 12.61 23.47
CA GLU A 227 -23.04 13.36 22.41
C GLU A 227 -21.56 12.95 22.27
N ALA A 228 -20.84 12.86 23.39
CA ALA A 228 -19.46 12.40 23.41
C ALA A 228 -19.32 10.95 22.87
N PHE A 229 -20.23 10.08 23.29
CA PHE A 229 -20.25 8.67 22.87
C PHE A 229 -20.59 8.52 21.38
N GLU A 230 -21.59 9.24 20.89
CA GLU A 230 -21.99 9.20 19.48
C GLU A 230 -20.88 9.75 18.58
N ALA A 231 -20.17 10.82 19.00
CA ALA A 231 -19.01 11.33 18.28
C ALA A 231 -17.86 10.29 18.21
N ALA A 232 -17.55 9.60 19.32
CA ALA A 232 -16.55 8.53 19.34
C ALA A 232 -16.96 7.35 18.44
N LEU A 233 -18.22 6.93 18.51
CA LEU A 233 -18.75 5.83 17.69
C LEU A 233 -18.67 6.15 16.20
N LEU A 234 -18.99 7.37 15.79
CA LEU A 234 -18.86 7.79 14.40
C LEU A 234 -17.42 7.61 13.92
N ILE A 235 -16.43 8.04 14.73
CA ILE A 235 -15.00 7.87 14.41
C ILE A 235 -14.59 6.41 14.35
N ILE A 236 -15.06 5.57 15.26
CA ILE A 236 -14.81 4.12 15.22
C ILE A 236 -15.36 3.50 13.93
N LYS A 237 -16.57 3.89 13.49
CA LYS A 237 -17.13 3.43 12.22
C LYS A 237 -16.31 3.92 11.03
N ILE A 238 -15.81 5.16 11.06
CA ILE A 238 -14.96 5.68 9.98
C ILE A 238 -13.68 4.85 9.87
N LEU A 239 -13.06 4.54 11.01
CA LEU A 239 -11.86 3.70 11.09
C LEU A 239 -12.12 2.24 10.71
N SER A 240 -13.37 1.76 10.68
CA SER A 240 -13.69 0.42 10.18
C SER A 240 -13.55 0.30 8.66
N PHE A 241 -13.33 1.41 7.95
CA PHE A 241 -13.04 1.39 6.52
C PHE A 241 -11.90 0.40 6.18
N ASP A 242 -10.83 0.38 6.97
CA ASP A 242 -9.68 -0.50 6.72
C ASP A 242 -10.04 -2.00 6.83
N ILE A 243 -11.04 -2.32 7.66
CA ILE A 243 -11.54 -3.69 7.85
C ILE A 243 -12.40 -4.10 6.65
N ASP A 244 -13.22 -3.17 6.14
CA ASP A 244 -14.15 -3.42 5.04
C ASP A 244 -13.49 -3.27 3.66
N TYR A 245 -12.36 -2.57 3.57
CA TYR A 245 -11.64 -2.32 2.34
C TYR A 245 -10.95 -3.58 1.82
N LYS A 246 -11.53 -4.18 0.78
CA LYS A 246 -10.88 -5.24 0.00
C LYS A 246 -10.07 -4.61 -1.12
N LYS A 247 -8.74 -4.69 -1.02
CA LYS A 247 -7.85 -4.26 -2.12
C LYS A 247 -8.29 -4.94 -3.43
N PRO A 248 -8.60 -4.19 -4.50
CA PRO A 248 -9.11 -4.78 -5.73
C PRO A 248 -8.10 -5.77 -6.34
N LYS A 249 -8.60 -6.90 -6.89
CA LYS A 249 -7.79 -8.01 -7.44
C LYS A 249 -6.80 -7.57 -8.54
N GLU A 250 -7.15 -6.54 -9.30
CA GLU A 250 -6.31 -5.89 -10.31
C GLU A 250 -4.96 -5.40 -9.73
N PHE A 251 -4.88 -5.19 -8.41
CA PHE A 251 -3.67 -4.70 -7.73
C PHE A 251 -2.87 -5.79 -6.98
N GLN A 252 -3.39 -7.02 -6.87
CA GLN A 252 -2.62 -8.18 -6.37
C GLN A 252 -1.71 -8.74 -7.47
N GLN A 253 -2.14 -8.69 -8.73
CA GLN A 253 -1.38 -9.23 -9.87
C GLN A 253 -0.02 -8.53 -10.08
N LEU A 254 0.15 -7.30 -9.59
CA LEU A 254 1.41 -6.54 -9.69
C LEU A 254 2.35 -6.73 -8.49
N SER A 255 1.84 -7.13 -7.30
CA SER A 255 2.71 -7.60 -6.22
C SER A 255 3.31 -8.97 -6.53
N ASP A 256 2.62 -9.78 -7.32
CA ASP A 256 3.10 -11.11 -7.75
C ASP A 256 4.14 -11.01 -8.88
N LEU A 257 4.11 -9.93 -9.69
CA LEU A 257 5.17 -9.57 -10.64
C LEU A 257 6.49 -9.15 -9.96
N ASN A 258 6.47 -8.87 -8.65
CA ASN A 258 7.64 -8.58 -7.82
C ASN A 258 8.24 -9.84 -7.18
N ASN A 259 7.77 -11.04 -7.51
CA ASN A 259 8.48 -12.26 -7.13
C ASN A 259 9.72 -12.40 -8.02
N PRO A 260 10.96 -12.27 -7.50
CA PRO A 260 12.17 -12.50 -8.30
C PRO A 260 12.28 -13.93 -8.83
N ASN A 261 11.42 -14.86 -8.35
CA ASN A 261 11.28 -16.22 -8.84
C ASN A 261 10.11 -16.41 -9.82
N ALA A 262 9.30 -15.39 -10.09
CA ALA A 262 8.38 -15.42 -11.22
C ALA A 262 9.21 -15.17 -12.48
N LEU A 263 9.80 -16.24 -13.02
CA LEU A 263 10.31 -16.24 -14.38
C LEU A 263 9.22 -15.62 -15.27
N PRO A 264 9.55 -14.69 -16.18
CA PRO A 264 8.59 -14.30 -17.20
C PRO A 264 8.09 -15.60 -17.82
N ASN A 265 6.78 -15.69 -18.11
CA ASN A 265 6.25 -16.74 -18.96
C ASN A 265 6.94 -16.60 -20.33
N MET A 266 8.17 -17.14 -20.45
CA MET A 266 8.76 -17.54 -21.70
C MET A 266 7.85 -18.63 -22.23
N ASP A 267 7.50 -18.51 -23.51
CA ASP A 267 6.82 -19.58 -24.19
C ASP A 267 7.61 -20.87 -23.97
N THR A 268 6.92 -21.97 -23.69
CA THR A 268 7.57 -23.25 -23.31
C THR A 268 8.57 -23.73 -24.36
N GLU A 269 8.41 -23.31 -25.62
CA GLU A 269 9.38 -23.55 -26.69
C GLU A 269 10.72 -22.81 -26.49
N GLU A 270 10.71 -21.55 -26.05
CA GLU A 270 11.93 -20.75 -25.84
C GLU A 270 12.76 -21.27 -24.65
N TYR A 271 12.09 -21.74 -23.60
CA TYR A 271 12.76 -22.35 -22.44
C TYR A 271 13.40 -23.70 -22.79
N ASP A 272 12.69 -24.53 -23.56
CA ASP A 272 13.23 -25.82 -24.00
C ASP A 272 14.39 -25.65 -24.99
N GLU A 273 14.31 -24.64 -25.87
CA GLU A 273 15.41 -24.31 -26.78
C GLU A 273 16.65 -23.83 -26.00
N LEU A 274 16.49 -22.91 -25.04
CA LEU A 274 17.59 -22.47 -24.17
C LEU A 274 18.14 -23.60 -23.29
N SER A 275 17.29 -24.45 -22.72
CA SER A 275 17.70 -25.58 -21.88
C SER A 275 18.49 -26.62 -22.69
N SER A 276 18.08 -26.87 -23.94
CA SER A 276 18.81 -27.74 -24.86
C SER A 276 20.18 -27.16 -25.21
N LEU A 277 20.27 -25.84 -25.42
CA LEU A 277 21.49 -25.12 -25.76
C LEU A 277 22.49 -25.07 -24.59
N PHE A 278 22.00 -24.97 -23.35
CA PHE A 278 22.84 -25.05 -22.14
C PHE A 278 23.34 -26.47 -21.87
N LYS A 279 22.50 -27.50 -22.09
CA LYS A 279 22.91 -28.91 -21.99
C LYS A 279 23.93 -29.30 -23.05
N GLU A 280 23.75 -28.85 -24.29
CA GLU A 280 24.70 -29.12 -25.39
C GLU A 280 26.08 -28.49 -25.12
N LYS A 281 26.12 -27.36 -24.43
CA LYS A 281 27.36 -26.66 -24.07
C LYS A 281 27.95 -27.06 -22.72
N GLY A 282 27.34 -28.03 -22.01
CA GLY A 282 27.83 -28.50 -20.71
C GLY A 282 27.77 -27.44 -19.59
N ILE A 283 26.93 -26.42 -19.75
CA ILE A 283 26.78 -25.32 -18.79
C ILE A 283 25.68 -25.74 -17.81
N THR A 284 26.06 -26.18 -16.61
CA THR A 284 25.11 -26.42 -15.52
C THR A 284 24.95 -25.15 -14.67
N PRO A 285 23.82 -24.99 -13.96
CA PRO A 285 23.62 -23.85 -13.07
C PRO A 285 24.73 -23.70 -12.02
N GLU A 286 25.39 -24.79 -11.62
CA GLU A 286 26.50 -24.74 -10.67
C GLU A 286 27.78 -24.09 -11.25
N ASN A 287 27.94 -24.07 -12.57
CA ASN A 287 29.12 -23.52 -13.26
C ASN A 287 28.93 -22.05 -13.71
N LEU A 288 27.75 -21.46 -13.49
CA LEU A 288 27.46 -20.08 -13.93
C LEU A 288 27.99 -19.00 -12.97
N PHE A 289 28.47 -19.41 -11.78
CA PHE A 289 28.91 -18.50 -10.72
C PHE A 289 30.30 -18.85 -10.14
N GLN A 290 31.09 -19.67 -10.85
CA GLN A 290 32.52 -19.89 -10.58
C GLN A 290 33.36 -19.34 -11.73
#